data_AF-V8CQB2-F1
#
_entry.id   AF-V8CQB2-F1
#
_cell.length_a   1.000
_cell.length_b   1.000
_cell.length_c   1.000
_cell.angle_alpha   90.00
_cell.angle_beta   90.00
_cell.angle_gamma   90.00
#
_symmetry.space_group_name_H-M   'P 1'
#
loop_
_entity.id
_entity.type
_entity.pdbx_description
1 polymer ?
#
loop_
_entity_poly.entity_id
_entity_poly.type
_entity_poly.pdbx_seq_one_letter_code
_entity_poly.pdbx_strand_id
1 'polypeptide(L)'
;MKRFLFIGMMVLLAACGSVQNSAKVNNLKEQQKVLDLTSKLNKLQLDYEKAKADYNDASEKAASVNAEANTVTTDFNTSDATSTVKDAKDTIEKLKAAKDANKKLAKTQKKLSKMEKKIAKLQSRIDEMNKKIQFVEQ
;
A
#
# COMPACT_ATOMS: atom_id res chain seq x y z
N MET A 1 -1.83 -8.08 14.89
CA MET A 1 -0.94 -7.15 14.17
C MET A 1 0.41 -7.83 13.99
N LYS A 2 0.69 -8.39 12.81
CA LYS A 2 1.98 -9.04 12.54
C LYS A 2 3.02 -7.96 12.26
N ARG A 3 4.05 -7.93 13.11
CA ARG A 3 5.20 -7.03 13.03
C ARG A 3 5.91 -7.26 11.70
N PHE A 4 5.79 -6.31 10.77
CA PHE A 4 6.70 -6.25 9.62
C PHE A 4 8.03 -5.72 10.14
N LEU A 5 8.96 -6.63 10.42
CA LEU A 5 10.33 -6.31 10.76
C LEU A 5 10.98 -5.63 9.53
N PHE A 6 11.19 -4.32 9.63
CA PHE A 6 12.09 -3.58 8.75
C PHE A 6 13.51 -4.11 8.95
N ILE A 7 13.93 -5.03 8.09
CA ILE A 7 15.34 -5.40 7.97
C ILE A 7 15.84 -4.76 6.69
N GLY A 8 16.48 -3.59 6.85
CA GLY A 8 17.27 -2.96 5.81
C GLY A 8 18.44 -3.88 5.48
N MET A 9 18.31 -4.66 4.41
CA MET A 9 19.37 -5.53 3.90
C MET A 9 20.41 -4.64 3.19
N MET A 10 21.31 -4.04 3.97
CA MET A 10 22.52 -3.41 3.45
C MET A 10 23.47 -4.52 2.99
N VAL A 11 23.40 -4.88 1.71
CA VAL A 11 24.42 -5.72 1.08
C VAL A 11 25.54 -4.80 0.61
N LEU A 12 26.51 -4.56 1.50
CA LEU A 12 27.79 -3.96 1.15
C LEU A 12 28.69 -5.10 0.67
N LEU A 13 28.81 -5.29 -0.65
CA LEU A 13 29.79 -6.21 -1.23
C LEU A 13 31.04 -5.43 -1.62
N ALA A 14 32.07 -5.57 -0.78
CA ALA A 14 33.40 -5.03 -0.98
C ALA A 14 34.27 -5.98 -1.83
N ALA A 15 34.91 -5.39 -2.84
CA ALA A 15 36.11 -5.80 -3.58
C ALA A 15 36.11 -7.12 -4.37
N CYS A 16 36.55 -7.08 -5.64
CA CYS A 16 37.91 -7.55 -5.99
C CYS A 16 38.25 -7.44 -7.50
N GLY A 17 39.53 -7.10 -7.73
CA GLY A 17 40.22 -6.86 -9.00
C GLY A 17 40.00 -7.86 -10.15
N SER A 18 40.26 -7.35 -11.34
CA SER A 18 39.98 -7.93 -12.65
C SER A 18 40.93 -9.07 -13.06
N VAL A 19 40.36 -10.28 -13.21
CA VAL A 19 40.80 -11.33 -14.14
C VAL A 19 39.52 -11.76 -14.87
N GLN A 20 39.50 -11.65 -16.20
CA GLN A 20 38.31 -11.88 -17.02
C GLN A 20 37.99 -13.38 -17.11
N ASN A 21 37.25 -13.89 -16.12
CA ASN A 21 36.57 -15.18 -16.17
C ASN A 21 35.08 -14.95 -16.53
N SER A 22 34.54 -15.69 -17.49
CA SER A 22 33.14 -15.57 -17.94
C SER A 22 32.13 -15.75 -16.80
N ALA A 23 32.46 -16.60 -15.81
CA ALA A 23 31.70 -16.77 -14.58
C ALA A 23 31.63 -15.47 -13.75
N LYS A 24 32.74 -14.74 -13.63
CA LYS A 24 32.81 -13.47 -12.89
C LYS A 24 31.99 -12.37 -13.57
N VAL A 25 32.01 -12.31 -14.92
CA VAL A 25 31.18 -11.37 -15.69
C VAL A 25 29.69 -11.67 -15.54
N ASN A 26 29.29 -12.96 -15.54
CA ASN A 26 27.89 -13.35 -15.35
C ASN A 26 27.39 -13.04 -13.93
N ASN A 27 28.19 -13.33 -12.91
CA ASN A 27 27.87 -12.97 -11.52
C ASN A 27 27.67 -11.45 -11.36
N LEU A 28 28.58 -10.61 -11.89
CA LEU A 28 28.42 -9.15 -11.85
C LEU A 28 27.12 -8.66 -12.52
N LYS A 29 26.71 -9.27 -13.65
CA LYS A 29 25.44 -8.96 -14.31
C LYS A 29 24.24 -9.33 -13.43
N GLU A 30 24.31 -10.43 -12.70
CA GLU A 30 23.26 -10.85 -11.77
C GLU A 30 23.18 -9.95 -10.53
N GLN A 31 24.33 -9.59 -9.95
CA GLN A 31 24.41 -8.61 -8.87
C GLN A 31 23.82 -7.25 -9.30
N GLN A 32 24.08 -6.81 -10.53
CA GLN A 32 23.48 -5.56 -11.04
C GLN A 32 21.95 -5.66 -11.21
N LYS A 33 21.42 -6.82 -11.60
CA LYS A 33 19.95 -7.05 -11.64
C LYS A 33 19.34 -7.03 -10.24
N VAL A 34 20.00 -7.65 -9.24
CA VAL A 34 19.57 -7.58 -7.84
C VAL A 34 19.53 -6.14 -7.36
N LEU A 35 20.55 -5.34 -7.68
CA LEU A 35 20.62 -3.93 -7.29
C LEU A 35 19.47 -3.11 -7.90
N ASP A 36 19.19 -3.29 -9.20
CA ASP A 36 18.06 -2.64 -9.88
C ASP A 36 16.70 -3.03 -9.27
N LEU A 37 16.48 -4.32 -8.99
CA LEU A 37 15.26 -4.78 -8.35
C LEU A 37 15.13 -4.26 -6.90
N THR A 38 16.24 -4.17 -6.17
CA THR A 38 16.27 -3.60 -4.82
C THR A 38 15.92 -2.11 -4.84
N SER A 39 16.45 -1.35 -5.79
CA SER A 39 16.08 0.06 -5.98
C SER A 39 14.59 0.22 -6.28
N LYS A 40 14.04 -0.63 -7.17
CA LYS A 40 12.59 -0.67 -7.46
C LYS A 40 11.76 -1.02 -6.23
N LEU A 41 12.22 -1.97 -5.41
CA LEU A 41 11.57 -2.35 -4.16
C LEU A 41 11.53 -1.16 -3.18
N ASN A 42 12.66 -0.49 -2.98
CA ASN A 42 12.76 0.68 -2.09
C ASN A 42 11.81 1.80 -2.53
N LYS A 43 11.79 2.11 -3.84
CA LYS A 43 10.85 3.10 -4.39
C LYS A 43 9.39 2.71 -4.13
N LEU A 44 9.05 1.43 -4.35
CA LEU A 44 7.69 0.95 -4.14
C LEU A 44 7.28 0.98 -2.65
N GLN A 45 8.20 0.71 -1.73
CA GLN A 45 7.97 0.82 -0.29
C GLN A 45 7.75 2.28 0.12
N LEU A 46 8.54 3.22 -0.41
CA LEU A 46 8.31 4.66 -0.19
C LEU A 46 6.95 5.12 -0.72
N ASP A 47 6.58 4.69 -1.92
CA ASP A 47 5.27 5.01 -2.51
C ASP A 47 4.11 4.37 -1.73
N TYR A 48 4.32 3.19 -1.14
CA TYR A 48 3.35 2.53 -0.27
C TYR A 48 3.12 3.32 1.02
N GLU A 49 4.18 3.79 1.68
CA GLU A 49 4.04 4.62 2.89
C GLU A 49 3.34 5.95 2.59
N LYS A 50 3.62 6.57 1.43
CA LYS A 50 2.84 7.76 0.98
C LYS A 50 1.37 7.41 0.76
N ALA A 51 1.07 6.28 0.12
CA ALA A 51 -0.30 5.85 -0.13
C ALA A 51 -1.07 5.47 1.16
N LYS A 52 -0.38 5.17 2.27
CA LYS A 52 -1.03 4.97 3.57
C LYS A 52 -1.63 6.26 4.11
N ALA A 53 -1.04 7.41 3.85
CA ALA A 53 -1.65 8.70 4.20
C ALA A 53 -3.00 8.87 3.47
N ASP A 54 -3.04 8.63 2.15
CA ASP A 54 -4.30 8.66 1.37
C ASP A 54 -5.38 7.74 1.94
N TYR A 55 -4.97 6.56 2.42
CA TYR A 55 -5.88 5.58 3.03
C TYR A 55 -6.39 6.05 4.39
N ASN A 56 -5.50 6.56 5.25
CA ASN A 56 -5.87 7.06 6.57
C ASN A 56 -6.85 8.23 6.45
N ASP A 57 -6.57 9.21 5.59
CA ASP A 57 -7.46 10.35 5.34
C ASP A 57 -8.84 9.89 4.85
N ALA A 58 -8.86 8.92 3.91
CA ALA A 58 -10.11 8.34 3.42
C ALA A 58 -10.87 7.57 4.50
N SER A 59 -10.15 6.88 5.38
CA SER A 59 -10.70 6.10 6.49
C SER A 59 -11.32 7.00 7.56
N GLU A 60 -10.61 8.04 7.98
CA GLU A 60 -11.10 9.04 8.92
C GLU A 60 -12.32 9.77 8.37
N LYS A 61 -12.27 10.19 7.10
CA LYS A 61 -13.41 10.84 6.46
C LYS A 61 -14.61 9.92 6.40
N ALA A 62 -14.43 8.66 6.00
CA ALA A 62 -15.50 7.67 5.95
C ALA A 62 -16.11 7.43 7.34
N ALA A 63 -15.29 7.31 8.38
CA ALA A 63 -15.77 7.15 9.75
C ALA A 63 -16.62 8.34 10.21
N SER A 64 -16.15 9.57 9.98
CA SER A 64 -16.87 10.80 10.33
C SER A 64 -18.22 10.89 9.62
N VAL A 65 -18.26 10.72 8.29
CA VAL A 65 -19.54 10.86 7.57
C VAL A 65 -20.50 9.69 7.83
N ASN A 66 -19.98 8.49 8.13
CA ASN A 66 -20.82 7.37 8.54
C ASN A 66 -21.46 7.62 9.90
N ALA A 67 -20.72 8.23 10.84
CA ALA A 67 -21.28 8.62 12.14
C ALA A 67 -22.39 9.68 11.97
N GLU A 68 -22.13 10.74 11.17
CA GLU A 68 -23.14 11.76 10.86
C GLU A 68 -24.39 11.17 10.20
N ALA A 69 -24.21 10.25 9.24
CA ALA A 69 -25.30 9.57 8.57
C ALA A 69 -26.12 8.71 9.55
N ASN A 70 -25.46 7.97 10.44
CA ASN A 70 -26.16 7.18 11.46
C ASN A 70 -26.99 8.06 12.40
N THR A 71 -26.45 9.20 12.84
CA THR A 71 -27.19 10.13 13.71
C THR A 71 -28.47 10.63 13.04
N VAL A 72 -28.40 11.11 11.80
CA VAL A 72 -29.62 11.63 11.16
C VAL A 72 -30.65 10.56 10.80
N THR A 73 -30.22 9.31 10.61
CA THR A 73 -31.17 8.23 10.33
C THR A 73 -32.03 7.86 11.54
N THR A 74 -31.65 8.26 12.76
CA THR A 74 -32.43 8.00 13.98
C THR A 74 -33.27 9.19 14.44
N ASP A 75 -33.03 10.39 13.91
CA ASP A 75 -33.53 11.65 14.47
C ASP A 75 -34.65 12.28 13.62
N PHE A 76 -35.53 11.45 13.05
CA PHE A 76 -36.65 11.94 12.24
C PHE A 76 -37.70 12.66 13.07
N ASN A 77 -38.04 13.89 12.68
CA ASN A 77 -39.24 14.55 13.21
C ASN A 77 -40.51 13.91 12.64
N THR A 78 -41.45 13.55 13.51
CA THR A 78 -42.77 12.99 13.16
C THR A 78 -43.93 13.88 13.61
N SER A 79 -43.63 15.09 14.08
CA SER A 79 -44.61 16.04 14.63
C SER A 79 -45.46 16.67 13.53
N ASP A 80 -44.89 16.86 12.33
CA ASP A 80 -45.59 17.38 11.16
C ASP A 80 -44.93 16.91 9.86
N ALA A 81 -45.70 16.87 8.77
CA ALA A 81 -45.22 16.37 7.49
C ALA A 81 -44.08 17.22 6.89
N THR A 82 -44.06 18.54 7.13
CA THR A 82 -43.05 19.43 6.54
C THR A 82 -41.69 19.18 7.16
N SER A 83 -41.63 19.06 8.49
CA SER A 83 -40.39 18.71 9.20
C SER A 83 -39.91 17.31 8.84
N THR A 84 -40.81 16.31 8.74
CA THR A 84 -40.44 14.97 8.26
C THR A 84 -39.79 14.99 6.88
N VAL A 85 -40.34 15.75 5.92
CA VAL A 85 -39.78 15.85 4.56
C VAL A 85 -38.40 16.51 4.57
N LYS A 86 -38.21 17.54 5.40
CA LYS A 86 -36.91 18.22 5.54
C LYS A 86 -35.83 17.25 6.08
N ASP A 87 -36.15 16.49 7.12
CA ASP A 87 -35.20 15.55 7.74
C ASP A 87 -34.90 14.37 6.80
N ALA A 88 -35.90 13.90 6.05
CA ALA A 88 -35.70 12.90 5.00
C ALA A 88 -34.71 13.38 3.93
N LYS A 89 -34.83 14.64 3.50
CA LYS A 89 -33.92 15.21 2.50
C LYS A 89 -32.49 15.34 3.03
N ASP A 90 -32.31 15.82 4.26
CA ASP A 90 -30.98 15.89 4.89
C ASP A 90 -30.36 14.50 5.06
N THR A 91 -31.16 13.52 5.48
CA THR A 91 -30.74 12.12 5.60
C THR A 91 -30.26 11.54 4.28
N ILE A 92 -30.98 11.79 3.18
CA ILE A 92 -30.57 11.34 1.83
C ILE A 92 -29.22 11.94 1.44
N GLU A 93 -28.99 13.23 1.67
CA GLU A 93 -27.72 13.89 1.33
C GLU A 93 -26.55 13.33 2.15
N LYS A 94 -26.74 13.13 3.46
CA LYS A 94 -25.73 12.51 4.33
C LYS A 94 -25.43 11.06 3.96
N LEU A 95 -26.43 10.27 3.61
CA LEU A 95 -26.25 8.90 3.11
C LEU A 95 -25.50 8.86 1.77
N LYS A 96 -25.74 9.81 0.86
CA LYS A 96 -24.94 9.94 -0.38
C LYS A 96 -23.49 10.26 -0.09
N ALA A 97 -23.22 11.24 0.79
CA ALA A 97 -21.86 11.59 1.20
C ALA A 97 -21.13 10.40 1.84
N ALA A 98 -21.82 9.65 2.71
CA ALA A 98 -21.32 8.41 3.30
C ALA A 98 -20.97 7.36 2.25
N LYS A 99 -21.88 7.12 1.29
CA LYS A 99 -21.63 6.19 0.18
C LYS A 99 -20.38 6.56 -0.63
N ASP A 100 -20.21 7.83 -0.96
CA ASP A 100 -19.06 8.29 -1.75
C ASP A 100 -17.74 8.21 -0.97
N ALA A 101 -17.74 8.55 0.32
CA ALA A 101 -16.58 8.39 1.18
C ALA A 101 -16.16 6.92 1.29
N ASN A 102 -17.11 6.00 1.54
CA ASN A 102 -16.83 4.56 1.58
C ASN A 102 -16.31 4.03 0.24
N LYS A 103 -16.81 4.54 -0.90
CA LYS A 103 -16.28 4.20 -2.22
C LYS A 103 -14.84 4.67 -2.41
N LYS A 104 -14.48 5.84 -1.88
CA LYS A 104 -13.09 6.33 -1.89
C LYS A 104 -12.19 5.46 -1.01
N LEU A 105 -12.64 5.12 0.20
CA LEU A 105 -11.93 4.21 1.11
C LEU A 105 -11.66 2.84 0.47
N ALA A 106 -12.67 2.24 -0.19
CA ALA A 106 -12.49 0.97 -0.87
C ALA A 106 -11.46 1.04 -2.01
N LYS A 107 -11.40 2.18 -2.73
CA LYS A 107 -10.40 2.41 -3.79
C LYS A 107 -8.98 2.52 -3.22
N THR A 108 -8.78 3.28 -2.15
CA THR A 108 -7.46 3.44 -1.51
C THR A 108 -6.99 2.11 -0.88
N GLN A 109 -7.89 1.37 -0.22
CA GLN A 109 -7.61 0.04 0.29
C GLN A 109 -7.17 -0.93 -0.82
N LYS A 110 -7.86 -0.92 -1.97
CA LYS A 110 -7.48 -1.74 -3.14
C LYS A 110 -6.12 -1.34 -3.72
N LYS A 111 -5.78 -0.04 -3.71
CA LYS A 111 -4.46 0.47 -4.13
C LYS A 111 -3.36 -0.08 -3.21
N LEU A 112 -3.53 0.02 -1.89
CA LEU A 112 -2.58 -0.52 -0.91
C LEU A 112 -2.37 -2.03 -1.07
N SER A 113 -3.45 -2.81 -1.15
CA SER A 113 -3.36 -4.27 -1.33
C SER A 113 -2.62 -4.67 -2.62
N LYS A 114 -2.79 -3.92 -3.72
CA LYS A 114 -2.02 -4.15 -4.95
C LYS A 114 -0.53 -3.84 -4.77
N MET A 115 -0.20 -2.80 -4.02
CA MET A 115 1.19 -2.43 -3.73
C MET A 115 1.86 -3.49 -2.84
N GLU A 116 1.20 -3.96 -1.78
CA GLU A 116 1.68 -5.06 -0.93
C GLU A 116 2.01 -6.32 -1.73
N LYS A 117 1.10 -6.72 -2.65
CA LYS A 117 1.34 -7.86 -3.53
C LYS A 117 2.55 -7.67 -4.44
N LYS A 118 2.79 -6.44 -4.93
CA LYS A 118 3.96 -6.13 -5.77
C LYS A 118 5.25 -6.13 -4.94
N ILE A 119 5.22 -5.60 -3.73
CA ILE A 119 6.34 -5.61 -2.77
C ILE A 119 6.74 -7.07 -2.49
N ALA A 120 5.77 -7.92 -2.11
CA ALA A 120 6.04 -9.33 -1.82
C ALA A 120 6.62 -10.09 -3.03
N LYS A 121 6.11 -9.83 -4.24
CA LYS A 121 6.66 -10.42 -5.47
C LYS A 121 8.09 -9.97 -5.77
N LEU A 122 8.40 -8.69 -5.56
CA LEU A 122 9.76 -8.17 -5.76
C LEU A 122 10.74 -8.75 -4.73
N GLN A 123 10.34 -8.79 -3.46
CA GLN A 123 11.13 -9.43 -2.40
C GLN A 123 11.46 -10.87 -2.75
N SER A 124 10.45 -11.68 -3.12
CA SER A 124 10.66 -13.08 -3.50
C SER A 124 11.61 -13.24 -4.70
N ARG A 125 11.57 -12.35 -5.69
CA ARG A 125 12.49 -12.40 -6.86
C ARG A 125 13.92 -12.03 -6.47
N ILE A 126 14.09 -11.04 -5.60
CA ILE A 126 15.40 -10.66 -5.07
C ILE A 126 16.00 -11.83 -4.29
N ASP A 127 15.21 -12.48 -3.43
CA ASP A 127 15.65 -13.63 -2.64
C ASP A 127 16.07 -14.82 -3.51
N GLU A 128 15.33 -15.10 -4.60
CA GLU A 128 15.67 -16.16 -5.54
C GLU A 128 17.00 -15.88 -6.26
N MET A 129 17.21 -14.64 -6.71
CA MET A 129 18.47 -14.25 -7.39
C MET A 129 19.65 -14.26 -6.42
N ASN A 130 19.47 -13.78 -5.18
CA ASN A 130 20.53 -13.80 -4.17
C ASN A 130 21.00 -15.22 -3.86
N LYS A 131 20.09 -16.19 -3.79
CA LYS A 131 20.47 -17.62 -3.63
C LYS A 131 21.31 -18.12 -4.80
N LYS A 132 20.92 -17.79 -6.05
CA LYS A 132 21.69 -18.20 -7.25
C LYS A 132 23.10 -17.63 -7.25
N ILE A 133 23.26 -16.36 -6.89
CA ILE A 133 24.57 -15.71 -6.78
C ILE A 133 25.44 -16.41 -5.72
N GLN A 134 24.90 -16.70 -4.53
CA GLN A 134 25.63 -17.42 -3.48
C GLN A 134 26.14 -18.80 -3.92
N PHE A 135 25.37 -19.54 -4.73
CA PHE A 135 25.83 -20.83 -5.29
C PHE A 135 26.98 -20.69 -6.29
N VAL A 136 27.14 -19.53 -6.94
CA VAL A 136 28.22 -19.29 -7.93
C VAL A 136 29.50 -18.80 -7.26
N GLU A 137 29.43 -18.26 -6.05
CA GLU A 137 30.59 -17.77 -5.28
C GLU A 137 31.25 -18.85 -4.38
N GLN A 138 30.66 -20.04 -4.28
CA GLN A 138 31.22 -21.22 -3.61
C GLN A 138 32.10 -22.04 -4.54
#